data_AF-A0A1J5JA83-F1
#
_entry.id   AF-A0A1J5JA83-F1
#
_cell.length_a   1.000
_cell.length_b   1.000
_cell.length_c   1.000
_cell.angle_alpha   90.00
_cell.angle_beta   90.00
_cell.angle_gamma   90.00
#
_symmetry.space_group_name_H-M   'P 1'
#
loop_
_entity.id
_entity.type
_entity.pdbx_description
1 polymer ?
#
loop_
_entity_poly.entity_id
_entity_poly.type
_entity_poly.pdbx_seq_one_letter_code
_entity_poly.pdbx_strand_id
1 'polypeptide(L)'
;MGDAVQVLGGDDTLIAVPSGQPVTLQEVIWNAPGPEGLTVRFRFVAPQIAPVGGSVDFETAVADMQALCDSYALPRLADLGPVPAQIIISLSDVAVPFGTAAPEATQFFEAYSIQDGVCMWEMF
;
A
#
# COMPACT_ATOMS: atom_id res chain seq x y z
N MET A 1 21.19 16.37 7.83
CA MET A 1 21.54 15.41 6.76
C MET A 1 20.25 14.69 6.42
N GLY A 2 19.81 14.82 5.17
CA GLY A 2 18.40 14.72 4.77
C GLY A 2 17.85 13.31 4.82
N ASP A 3 16.77 13.15 5.57
CA ASP A 3 15.85 12.03 5.48
C ASP A 3 15.01 12.21 4.21
N ALA A 4 15.63 11.98 3.06
CA ALA A 4 14.95 12.14 1.78
C ALA A 4 13.98 10.98 1.60
N VAL A 5 12.69 11.30 1.48
CA VAL A 5 11.66 10.37 0.98
C VAL A 5 12.18 9.70 -0.28
N GLN A 6 12.30 8.37 -0.29
CA GLN A 6 12.68 7.65 -1.50
C GLN A 6 11.46 6.94 -2.06
N VAL A 7 11.28 7.09 -3.37
CA VAL A 7 10.23 6.44 -4.13
C VAL A 7 10.88 5.33 -4.95
N LEU A 8 10.56 4.09 -4.62
CA LEU A 8 10.96 2.92 -5.39
C LEU A 8 9.81 2.57 -6.33
N GLY A 9 10.05 2.61 -7.63
CA GLY A 9 9.06 2.17 -8.62
C GLY A 9 8.75 0.68 -8.46
N GLY A 10 7.49 0.31 -8.62
CA GLY A 10 7.10 -1.08 -8.75
C GLY A 10 7.22 -1.58 -10.18
N ASP A 11 7.24 -2.90 -10.31
CA ASP A 11 7.16 -3.60 -11.58
C ASP A 11 5.69 -3.99 -11.87
N ASP A 12 5.32 -4.20 -13.15
CA ASP A 12 3.98 -4.66 -13.59
C ASP A 12 3.70 -6.13 -13.22
N THR A 13 4.30 -6.60 -12.11
CA THR A 13 4.15 -7.95 -11.59
C THR A 13 2.83 -8.05 -10.84
N LEU A 14 2.01 -9.02 -11.24
CA LEU A 14 0.77 -9.33 -10.56
C LEU A 14 1.04 -9.94 -9.18
N ILE A 15 0.41 -9.36 -8.16
CA ILE A 15 0.47 -9.78 -6.78
C ILE A 15 -0.81 -10.53 -6.47
N ALA A 16 -0.67 -11.73 -5.90
CA ALA A 16 -1.81 -12.53 -5.51
C ALA A 16 -2.51 -11.88 -4.31
N VAL A 17 -3.81 -11.67 -4.44
CA VAL A 17 -4.68 -11.18 -3.36
C VAL A 17 -5.91 -12.09 -3.21
N PRO A 18 -6.51 -12.19 -2.02
CA PRO A 18 -7.67 -13.03 -1.73
C PRO A 18 -8.85 -12.83 -2.69
N SER A 19 -9.12 -11.61 -3.14
CA SER A 19 -10.20 -11.33 -4.10
C SER A 19 -9.94 -11.89 -5.50
N GLY A 20 -8.69 -12.25 -5.81
CA GLY A 20 -8.26 -12.67 -7.14
C GLY A 20 -8.18 -11.53 -8.16
N GLN A 21 -8.37 -10.27 -7.75
CA GLN A 21 -8.22 -9.14 -8.66
C GLN A 21 -6.74 -8.97 -9.07
N PRO A 22 -6.47 -8.44 -10.28
CA PRO A 22 -5.11 -8.08 -10.65
C PRO A 22 -4.64 -6.90 -9.79
N VAL A 23 -3.59 -7.11 -8.99
CA VAL A 23 -2.95 -6.03 -8.22
C VAL A 23 -1.51 -5.91 -8.65
N THR A 24 -1.05 -4.70 -8.95
CA THR A 24 0.37 -4.43 -9.26
C THR A 24 0.94 -3.38 -8.31
N LEU A 25 2.23 -3.49 -7.98
CA LEU A 25 2.91 -2.45 -7.22
C LEU A 25 3.14 -1.24 -8.13
N GLN A 26 2.66 -0.09 -7.72
CA GLN A 26 2.94 1.16 -8.41
C GLN A 26 4.26 1.75 -7.93
N GLU A 27 4.36 1.96 -6.62
CA GLU A 27 5.52 2.59 -5.99
C GLU A 27 5.53 2.33 -4.48
N VAL A 28 6.73 2.30 -3.90
CA VAL A 28 6.96 2.27 -2.46
C VAL A 28 7.59 3.59 -2.05
N ILE A 29 6.92 4.30 -1.16
CA ILE A 29 7.39 5.55 -0.59
C ILE A 29 7.87 5.23 0.81
N TRP A 30 9.18 5.25 1.05
CA TRP A 30 9.73 5.05 2.40
C TRP A 30 10.35 6.34 2.93
N ASN A 31 10.55 6.36 4.26
CA ASN A 31 11.15 7.49 4.96
C ASN A 31 10.27 8.76 4.88
N ALA A 32 8.95 8.58 4.82
CA ALA A 32 8.02 9.70 4.93
C ALA A 32 7.89 10.08 6.41
N PRO A 33 8.07 11.37 6.76
CA PRO A 33 7.87 11.84 8.13
C PRO A 33 6.40 11.67 8.52
N GLY A 34 6.11 10.75 9.44
CA GLY A 34 4.80 10.56 10.05
C GLY A 34 4.76 11.11 11.48
N PRO A 35 3.55 11.25 12.07
CA PRO A 35 3.39 11.75 13.45
C PRO A 35 4.06 10.85 14.49
N GLU A 36 4.23 9.57 14.20
CA GLU A 36 4.78 8.54 15.10
C GLU A 36 6.19 8.06 14.71
N GLY A 37 6.76 8.59 13.62
CA GLY A 37 8.10 8.25 13.15
C GLY A 37 8.18 7.95 11.65
N LEU A 38 9.11 7.06 11.28
CA LEU A 38 9.29 6.63 9.89
C LEU A 38 8.10 5.78 9.45
N THR A 39 7.45 6.21 8.38
CA THR A 39 6.36 5.46 7.75
C THR A 39 6.78 4.99 6.36
N VAL A 40 6.26 3.85 5.96
CA VAL A 40 6.38 3.34 4.60
C VAL A 40 4.99 3.22 3.99
N ARG A 41 4.83 3.71 2.76
CA ARG A 41 3.59 3.61 2.01
C ARG A 41 3.81 2.76 0.77
N PHE A 42 3.11 1.64 0.70
CA PHE A 42 3.05 0.82 -0.50
C PHE A 42 1.80 1.21 -1.30
N ARG A 43 2.01 1.65 -2.53
CA ARG A 43 0.93 2.08 -3.43
C ARG A 43 0.75 1.03 -4.50
N PHE A 44 -0.46 0.53 -4.64
CA PHE A 44 -0.83 -0.53 -5.55
C PHE A 44 -1.95 -0.06 -6.49
N VAL A 45 -1.94 -0.59 -7.71
CA VAL A 45 -3.03 -0.42 -8.67
C VAL A 45 -3.90 -1.67 -8.66
N ALA A 46 -5.19 -1.48 -8.47
CA ALA A 46 -6.20 -2.51 -8.28
C ALA A 46 -7.47 -2.11 -9.05
N PRO A 47 -7.54 -2.33 -10.38
CA PRO A 47 -8.60 -1.77 -11.23
C PRO A 47 -10.00 -2.31 -10.93
N GLN A 48 -10.13 -3.40 -10.15
CA GLN A 48 -11.44 -3.94 -9.79
C GLN A 48 -12.09 -3.21 -8.61
N ILE A 49 -11.40 -2.29 -7.95
CA ILE A 49 -12.01 -1.38 -6.95
C ILE A 49 -12.73 -0.19 -7.59
N ALA A 50 -12.65 -0.05 -8.92
CA ALA A 50 -13.28 1.04 -9.65
C ALA A 50 -14.80 1.06 -9.39
N PRO A 51 -15.42 2.24 -9.18
CA PRO A 51 -16.82 2.35 -8.85
C PRO A 51 -17.71 2.00 -10.05
N VAL A 52 -17.16 2.08 -11.27
CA VAL A 52 -17.81 1.71 -12.51
C VAL A 52 -17.04 0.56 -13.15
N GLY A 53 -17.65 -0.62 -13.22
CA GLY A 53 -17.07 -1.81 -13.85
C GLY A 53 -16.11 -2.60 -12.96
N GLY A 54 -15.84 -2.15 -11.74
CA GLY A 54 -15.19 -2.94 -10.70
C GLY A 54 -16.14 -3.95 -10.06
N SER A 55 -15.56 -4.95 -9.41
CA SER A 55 -16.27 -6.04 -8.71
C SER A 55 -15.83 -6.20 -7.26
N VAL A 56 -14.88 -5.39 -6.80
CA VAL A 56 -14.32 -5.44 -5.45
C VAL A 56 -14.83 -4.27 -4.62
N ASP A 57 -15.65 -4.57 -3.63
CA ASP A 57 -16.10 -3.62 -2.63
C ASP A 57 -15.03 -3.35 -1.56
N PHE A 58 -15.23 -2.30 -0.76
CA PHE A 58 -14.31 -1.90 0.30
C PHE A 58 -13.97 -3.05 1.28
N GLU A 59 -14.95 -3.84 1.72
CA GLU A 59 -14.71 -4.96 2.65
C GLU A 59 -13.75 -6.01 2.06
N THR A 60 -13.90 -6.31 0.76
CA THR A 60 -13.00 -7.22 0.05
C THR A 60 -11.63 -6.56 -0.18
N ALA A 61 -11.60 -5.27 -0.50
CA ALA A 61 -10.36 -4.52 -0.61
C ALA A 61 -9.57 -4.49 0.70
N VAL A 62 -10.22 -4.39 1.87
CA VAL A 62 -9.57 -4.47 3.19
C VAL A 62 -8.91 -5.83 3.41
N ALA A 63 -9.57 -6.92 3.02
CA ALA A 63 -8.97 -8.25 3.07
C ALA A 63 -7.75 -8.37 2.15
N ASP A 64 -7.81 -7.77 0.95
CA ASP A 64 -6.67 -7.69 0.04
C ASP A 64 -5.52 -6.86 0.62
N MET A 65 -5.81 -5.71 1.23
CA MET A 65 -4.81 -4.84 1.86
C MET A 65 -4.08 -5.53 3.02
N GLN A 66 -4.80 -6.30 3.85
CA GLN A 66 -4.19 -7.12 4.89
C GLN A 66 -3.25 -8.16 4.29
N ALA A 67 -3.71 -8.91 3.28
CA ALA A 67 -2.90 -9.94 2.63
C ALA A 67 -1.64 -9.35 1.95
N LEU A 68 -1.76 -8.17 1.33
CA LEU A 68 -0.64 -7.41 0.78
C LEU A 68 0.33 -6.98 1.89
N CYS A 69 -0.16 -6.55 3.04
CA CYS A 69 0.69 -6.19 4.16
C CYS A 69 1.51 -7.40 4.64
N ASP A 70 0.85 -8.53 4.89
CA ASP A 70 1.49 -9.72 5.44
C ASP A 70 2.42 -10.43 4.44
N SER A 71 1.95 -10.59 3.20
CA SER A 71 2.64 -11.42 2.20
C SER A 71 3.61 -10.64 1.31
N TYR A 72 3.42 -9.32 1.16
CA TYR A 72 4.18 -8.51 0.24
C TYR A 72 5.01 -7.42 0.93
N ALA A 73 4.39 -6.63 1.82
CA ALA A 73 5.04 -5.49 2.47
C ALA A 73 6.05 -5.93 3.54
N LEU A 74 5.62 -6.70 4.55
CA LEU A 74 6.47 -7.21 5.63
C LEU A 74 7.81 -7.80 5.16
N PRO A 75 7.86 -8.77 4.23
CA PRO A 75 9.13 -9.37 3.82
C PRO A 75 10.04 -8.36 3.13
N ARG A 76 9.48 -7.34 2.46
CA ARG A 76 10.27 -6.29 1.80
C ARG A 76 10.84 -5.28 2.78
N LEU A 77 10.24 -5.10 3.95
CA LEU A 77 10.81 -4.21 4.97
C LEU A 77 12.18 -4.68 5.45
N ALA A 78 12.39 -6.00 5.53
CA ALA A 78 13.68 -6.56 5.88
C ALA A 78 14.79 -6.19 4.89
N ASP A 79 14.45 -6.01 3.60
CA ASP A 79 15.39 -5.58 2.55
C ASP A 79 15.57 -4.06 2.46
N LEU A 80 14.61 -3.27 2.97
CA LEU A 80 14.57 -1.81 2.80
C LEU A 80 15.33 -1.01 3.87
N GLY A 81 15.71 -1.64 5.01
CA GLY A 81 16.53 -1.02 6.04
C GLY A 81 15.87 -0.99 7.43
N PRO A 82 15.96 0.12 8.20
CA PRO A 82 15.40 0.17 9.54
C PRO A 82 13.89 -0.05 9.51
N VAL A 83 13.39 -0.86 10.44
CA VAL A 83 11.97 -1.23 10.53
C VAL A 83 11.13 0.04 10.76
N PRO A 84 10.18 0.37 9.86
CA PRO A 84 9.31 1.52 10.04
C PRO A 84 8.35 1.29 11.21
N ALA A 85 7.85 2.37 11.80
CA ALA A 85 6.84 2.28 12.85
C ALA A 85 5.47 1.85 12.28
N GLN A 86 5.18 2.23 11.04
CA GLN A 86 3.87 2.03 10.42
C GLN A 86 3.98 1.75 8.92
N ILE A 87 3.13 0.86 8.43
CA ILE A 87 2.94 0.51 7.03
C ILE A 87 1.59 1.06 6.57
N ILE A 88 1.59 1.83 5.49
CA ILE A 88 0.38 2.30 4.85
C ILE A 88 0.22 1.53 3.54
N ILE A 89 -0.86 0.77 3.39
CA ILE A 89 -1.23 0.14 2.13
C ILE A 89 -2.24 1.06 1.44
N SER A 90 -1.98 1.40 0.18
CA SER A 90 -2.87 2.22 -0.64
C SER A 90 -3.24 1.45 -1.89
N LEU A 91 -4.52 1.27 -2.15
CA LEU A 91 -5.04 0.75 -3.41
C LEU A 91 -5.64 1.89 -4.23
N SER A 92 -5.37 1.92 -5.53
CA SER A 92 -5.97 2.86 -6.47
C SER A 92 -6.49 2.10 -7.68
N ASP A 93 -7.68 2.45 -8.17
CA ASP A 93 -8.23 1.83 -9.39
C ASP A 93 -7.37 2.09 -10.63
N VAL A 94 -6.69 3.24 -10.67
CA VAL A 94 -5.76 3.63 -11.73
C VAL A 94 -4.41 4.08 -11.16
N ALA A 95 -3.36 4.02 -11.99
CA ALA A 95 -2.05 4.53 -11.62
C ALA A 95 -2.08 6.07 -11.48
N VAL A 96 -1.91 6.57 -10.25
CA VAL A 96 -1.89 8.01 -9.96
C VAL A 96 -0.48 8.49 -9.63
N PRO A 97 0.10 9.45 -10.36
CA PRO A 97 1.43 9.97 -10.04
C PRO A 97 1.47 10.57 -8.63
N PHE A 98 2.56 10.31 -7.88
CA PHE A 98 2.74 10.94 -6.57
C PHE A 98 2.67 12.48 -6.66
N GLY A 99 1.97 13.10 -5.71
CA GLY A 99 1.79 14.56 -5.66
C GLY A 99 0.72 15.11 -6.61
N THR A 100 0.01 14.26 -7.37
CA THR A 100 -1.10 14.66 -8.24
C THR A 100 -2.44 14.38 -7.56
N ALA A 101 -3.35 15.35 -7.57
CA ALA A 101 -4.72 15.15 -7.13
C ALA A 101 -5.48 14.38 -8.22
N ALA A 102 -5.99 13.19 -7.89
CA ALA A 102 -6.86 12.40 -8.75
C ALA A 102 -8.22 12.20 -8.06
N PRO A 103 -9.12 13.20 -8.13
CA PRO A 103 -10.43 13.13 -7.47
C PRO A 103 -11.39 12.14 -8.15
N GLU A 104 -11.09 11.76 -9.39
CA GLU A 104 -11.83 10.76 -10.18
C GLU A 104 -11.36 9.33 -9.94
N ALA A 105 -10.17 9.15 -9.33
CA ALA A 105 -9.63 7.84 -9.00
C ALA A 105 -10.18 7.37 -7.65
N THR A 106 -10.67 6.14 -7.61
CA THR A 106 -11.05 5.51 -6.35
C THR A 106 -9.82 5.01 -5.64
N GLN A 107 -9.61 5.48 -4.41
CA GLN A 107 -8.44 5.16 -3.62
C GLN A 107 -8.86 4.74 -2.22
N PHE A 108 -8.35 3.59 -1.78
CA PHE A 108 -8.51 3.10 -0.42
C PHE A 108 -7.15 3.08 0.27
N PHE A 109 -7.14 3.40 1.57
CA PHE A 109 -5.92 3.53 2.36
C PHE A 109 -6.14 2.87 3.70
N GLU A 110 -5.26 1.96 4.08
CA GLU A 110 -5.27 1.31 5.38
C GLU A 110 -3.89 1.43 6.02
N ALA A 111 -3.89 1.61 7.35
CA ALA A 111 -2.68 1.69 8.15
C ALA A 111 -2.50 0.40 8.95
N TYR A 112 -1.25 -0.05 9.06
CA TYR A 112 -0.87 -1.23 9.80
C TYR A 112 0.36 -0.94 10.65
N SER A 113 0.25 -1.23 11.94
CA SER A 113 1.38 -1.28 12.86
C SER A 113 2.05 -2.65 12.79
N ILE A 114 3.38 -2.69 12.95
CA ILE A 114 4.13 -3.95 12.98
C ILE A 114 4.28 -4.37 14.44
N GLN A 115 3.60 -5.44 14.84
CA GLN A 115 3.75 -6.04 16.17
C GLN A 115 4.21 -7.48 16.00
N ASP A 116 5.30 -7.89 16.64
CA ASP A 116 5.85 -9.27 16.57
C ASP A 116 6.05 -9.82 15.15
N GLY A 117 6.29 -8.94 14.16
CA GLY A 117 6.46 -9.33 12.76
C GLY A 117 5.15 -9.67 12.04
N VAL A 118 4.01 -9.22 12.54
CA VAL A 118 2.70 -9.28 11.86
C VAL A 118 2.13 -7.89 11.63
N CYS A 119 1.35 -7.73 10.54
CA CYS A 119 0.63 -6.50 10.27
C CYS A 119 -0.64 -6.42 11.12
N MET A 120 -0.65 -5.53 12.10
CA MET A 120 -1.80 -5.23 12.93
C MET A 120 -2.55 -4.04 12.34
N TRP A 121 -3.76 -4.26 11.87
CA TRP A 121 -4.61 -3.20 11.35
C TRP A 121 -4.83 -2.10 12.39
N GLU A 122 -4.53 -0.85 12.01
CA GLU A 122 -4.83 0.33 12.78
C GLU A 122 -5.95 1.09 12.08
N MET A 123 -7.05 1.32 12.80
CA MET A 123 -8.13 2.15 12.26
C MET A 123 -7.59 3.56 12.02
N PHE A 124 -7.62 3.97 10.76
CA PHE A 124 -7.27 5.31 10.30
C PHE A 124 -8.42 6.31 10.48
#